data_AF-Q5UWT9-F1
#
_entry.id   AF-Q5UWT9-F1
#
_cell.length_a   1.000
_cell.length_b   1.000
_cell.length_c   1.000
_cell.angle_alpha   90.00
_cell.angle_beta   90.00
_cell.angle_gamma   90.00
#
_symmetry.space_group_name_H-M   'P 1'
#
loop_
_entity.id
_entity.type
_entity.pdbx_description
1 polymer ?
#
loop_
_entity_poly.entity_id
_entity_poly.type
_entity_poly.pdbx_seq_one_letter_code
_entity_poly.pdbx_strand_id
1 'polypeptide(L)'
;MDREFDSQHILEMLSQRGLSYVVPKRMQTSEKAQAKRLLQRGQDRYETDRKLHLGKNEWHETTLLYRRKEDSEHGDHRQYSVFITNTSSAFLTEYRYRWEIESGYRSIKRLMAATTSKDFGLRFFYFAFACLLYSIWRAVDLLAQVELTGEYEHSAIVTADNTLTLLKKETGIG
;
A
#
# COMPACT_ATOMS: atom_id res chain seq x y z
N MET A 1 1.37 -6.41 -3.96
CA MET A 1 2.74 -6.39 -4.54
C MET A 1 3.10 -5.01 -5.03
N ASP A 2 4.39 -4.71 -5.17
CA ASP A 2 4.85 -3.42 -5.70
C ASP A 2 4.99 -3.38 -7.22
N ARG A 3 5.16 -2.18 -7.76
CA ARG A 3 5.28 -1.94 -9.20
C ARG A 3 6.48 -2.66 -9.82
N GLU A 4 7.50 -2.96 -9.02
CA GLU A 4 8.66 -3.76 -9.44
C GLU A 4 8.28 -5.21 -9.81
N PHE A 5 7.10 -5.67 -9.36
CA PHE A 5 6.54 -6.96 -9.73
C PHE A 5 5.71 -6.92 -11.03
N ASP A 6 5.63 -5.78 -11.74
CA ASP A 6 5.03 -5.65 -13.10
C ASP A 6 5.99 -6.23 -14.17
N SER A 7 6.44 -7.47 -13.95
CA SER A 7 7.27 -8.24 -14.88
C SER A 7 6.45 -9.40 -15.44
N GLN A 8 6.48 -9.55 -16.78
CA GLN A 8 5.74 -10.61 -17.47
C GLN A 8 6.05 -11.99 -16.90
N HIS A 9 7.33 -12.26 -16.64
CA HIS A 9 7.75 -13.56 -16.11
C HIS A 9 7.25 -13.83 -14.69
N ILE A 10 7.18 -12.79 -13.83
CA ILE A 10 6.66 -12.96 -12.47
C ILE A 10 5.16 -13.25 -12.51
N LEU A 11 4.40 -12.49 -13.31
CA LEU A 11 2.96 -12.69 -13.47
C LEU A 11 2.65 -14.06 -14.08
N GLU A 12 3.45 -14.51 -15.04
CA GLU A 12 3.38 -15.86 -15.61
C GLU A 12 3.53 -16.94 -14.54
N MET A 13 4.59 -16.85 -13.74
CA MET A 13 4.89 -17.80 -12.66
C MET A 13 3.78 -17.86 -11.61
N LEU A 14 3.16 -16.71 -11.28
CA LEU A 14 2.03 -16.64 -10.36
C LEU A 14 0.78 -17.27 -10.97
N SER A 15 0.50 -16.96 -12.23
CA SER A 15 -0.64 -17.52 -12.98
C SER A 15 -0.54 -19.04 -13.11
N GLN A 16 0.63 -19.57 -13.48
CA GLN A 16 0.88 -21.02 -13.61
C GLN A 16 0.70 -21.77 -12.28
N ARG A 17 0.94 -21.11 -11.15
CA ARG A 17 0.76 -21.67 -9.81
C ARG A 17 -0.67 -21.48 -9.26
N GLY A 18 -1.59 -20.91 -10.04
CA GLY A 18 -2.95 -20.63 -9.60
C GLY A 18 -3.05 -19.56 -8.50
N LEU A 19 -2.02 -18.72 -8.34
CA LEU A 19 -1.98 -17.68 -7.32
C LEU A 19 -2.66 -16.41 -7.83
N SER A 20 -3.49 -15.82 -6.99
CA SER A 20 -4.10 -14.51 -7.25
C SER A 20 -3.09 -13.39 -7.03
N TYR A 21 -3.12 -12.37 -7.88
CA TYR A 21 -2.25 -11.21 -7.74
C TYR A 21 -2.94 -9.89 -8.07
N VAL A 22 -2.43 -8.83 -7.45
CA VAL A 22 -2.75 -7.43 -7.77
C VAL A 22 -1.44 -6.65 -7.80
N VAL A 23 -1.13 -6.08 -8.96
CA VAL A 23 0.14 -5.38 -9.21
C VAL A 23 -0.16 -4.01 -9.83
N PRO A 24 0.42 -2.92 -9.33
CA PRO A 24 0.24 -1.60 -9.90
C PRO A 24 1.07 -1.50 -11.19
N LYS A 25 0.48 -0.97 -12.26
CA LYS A 25 1.10 -0.89 -13.58
C LYS A 25 1.53 0.53 -13.94
N ARG A 26 2.63 0.65 -14.68
CA ARG A 26 2.96 1.89 -15.40
C ARG A 26 2.05 2.08 -16.61
N MET A 27 1.29 3.17 -16.61
CA MET A 27 0.50 3.55 -17.78
C MET A 27 1.42 3.80 -18.99
N GLN A 28 1.18 3.09 -20.08
CA GLN A 28 1.70 3.41 -21.40
C GLN A 28 0.69 4.27 -22.16
N THR A 29 0.94 4.52 -23.45
CA THR A 29 0.12 5.40 -24.27
C THR A 29 -1.36 4.99 -24.31
N SER A 30 -1.65 3.68 -24.41
CA SER A 30 -3.02 3.17 -24.39
C SER A 30 -3.74 3.41 -23.08
N GLU A 31 -3.08 3.13 -21.94
CA GLU A 31 -3.70 3.31 -20.63
C GLU A 31 -3.87 4.79 -20.28
N LYS A 32 -2.94 5.65 -20.71
CA LYS A 32 -3.08 7.10 -20.54
C LYS A 32 -4.27 7.65 -21.34
N ALA A 33 -4.43 7.19 -22.59
CA ALA A 33 -5.57 7.58 -23.42
C ALA A 33 -6.89 7.09 -22.82
N GLN A 34 -6.93 5.85 -22.31
CA GLN A 34 -8.10 5.32 -21.61
C GLN A 34 -8.41 6.10 -20.34
N ALA A 35 -7.41 6.40 -19.50
CA ALA A 35 -7.59 7.20 -18.29
C ALA A 35 -8.15 8.59 -18.58
N LYS A 36 -7.70 9.26 -19.66
CA LYS A 36 -8.28 10.53 -20.12
C LYS A 36 -9.76 10.40 -20.48
N ARG A 37 -10.14 9.32 -21.19
CA ARG A 37 -11.55 9.05 -21.53
C ARG A 37 -12.41 8.80 -20.29
N LEU A 38 -11.88 8.05 -19.32
CA LEU A 38 -12.57 7.79 -18.05
C LEU A 38 -12.75 9.07 -17.23
N LEU A 39 -11.75 9.95 -17.24
CA LEU A 39 -11.83 11.26 -16.61
C LEU A 39 -12.98 12.10 -17.18
N GLN A 40 -13.10 12.17 -18.50
CA GLN A 40 -14.19 12.89 -19.18
C GLN A 40 -15.59 12.33 -18.84
N ARG A 41 -15.67 11.03 -18.56
CA ARG A 41 -16.92 10.35 -18.18
C ARG A 41 -17.23 10.43 -16.68
N GLY A 42 -16.31 10.95 -15.87
CA GLY A 42 -16.48 10.99 -14.41
C GLY A 42 -16.57 9.62 -13.77
N GLN A 43 -15.93 8.60 -14.35
CA GLN A 43 -16.08 7.22 -13.90
C GLN A 43 -14.97 6.81 -12.94
N ASP A 44 -15.27 6.69 -11.65
CA ASP A 44 -14.24 6.48 -10.62
C ASP A 44 -13.57 5.10 -10.68
N ARG A 45 -14.27 4.09 -11.22
CA ARG A 45 -13.78 2.72 -11.37
C ARG A 45 -14.15 2.15 -12.73
N TYR A 46 -13.16 1.57 -13.40
CA TYR A 46 -13.34 0.92 -14.69
C TYR A 46 -12.48 -0.33 -14.81
N GLU A 47 -13.08 -1.39 -15.32
CA GLU A 47 -12.46 -2.70 -15.48
C GLU A 47 -12.51 -3.08 -16.96
N THR A 48 -11.41 -3.61 -17.46
CA THR A 48 -11.36 -4.12 -18.82
C THR A 48 -10.47 -5.34 -18.86
N ASP A 49 -10.99 -6.39 -19.47
CA ASP A 49 -10.19 -7.57 -19.74
C ASP A 49 -9.17 -7.26 -20.81
N ARG A 50 -7.97 -7.79 -20.59
CA ARG A 50 -6.84 -7.65 -21.49
C ARG A 50 -6.02 -8.91 -21.46
N LYS A 51 -5.81 -9.47 -22.64
CA LYS A 51 -4.86 -10.55 -22.79
C LYS A 51 -3.45 -9.96 -22.68
N LEU A 52 -2.70 -10.42 -21.70
CA LEU A 52 -1.28 -10.11 -21.57
C LEU A 52 -0.49 -11.26 -22.16
N HIS A 53 0.45 -10.91 -23.01
CA HIS A 53 1.42 -11.87 -23.51
C HIS A 53 2.44 -12.09 -22.39
N LEU A 54 2.37 -13.23 -21.71
CA LEU A 54 3.32 -13.59 -20.65
C LEU A 54 4.16 -14.76 -21.15
N GLY A 55 5.49 -14.65 -21.06
CA GLY A 55 6.40 -15.75 -21.35
C GLY A 55 6.35 -16.30 -22.78
N LYS A 56 6.42 -17.65 -22.88
CA LYS A 56 6.60 -18.43 -24.12
C LYS A 56 5.36 -18.43 -25.04
N ASN A 57 4.89 -17.25 -25.44
CA ASN A 57 3.80 -17.07 -26.41
C ASN A 57 2.39 -17.50 -25.96
N GLU A 58 2.12 -17.56 -24.65
CA GLU A 58 0.76 -17.78 -24.15
C GLU A 58 0.07 -16.45 -23.79
N TRP A 59 -1.18 -16.33 -24.22
CA TRP A 59 -2.04 -15.21 -23.85
C TRP A 59 -2.71 -15.53 -22.52
N HIS A 60 -2.33 -14.82 -21.47
CA HIS A 60 -3.00 -14.92 -20.19
C HIS A 60 -4.11 -13.89 -20.10
N GLU A 61 -5.30 -14.36 -19.71
CA GLU A 61 -6.40 -13.46 -19.41
C GLU A 61 -6.09 -12.71 -18.12
N THR A 62 -6.19 -11.40 -18.19
CA THR A 62 -5.87 -10.53 -17.07
C THR A 62 -6.77 -9.31 -17.15
N THR A 63 -7.16 -8.77 -16.03
CA THR A 63 -8.02 -7.59 -15.98
C THR A 63 -7.17 -6.37 -15.63
N LEU A 64 -7.34 -5.31 -16.40
CA LEU A 64 -6.85 -3.98 -16.05
C LEU A 64 -7.93 -3.25 -15.27
N LEU A 65 -7.58 -2.80 -14.08
CA LEU A 65 -8.43 -1.93 -13.28
C LEU A 65 -7.86 -0.52 -13.25
N TYR A 66 -8.73 0.44 -13.57
CA TYR A 66 -8.52 1.87 -13.40
C TYR A 66 -9.27 2.32 -12.16
N ARG A 67 -8.54 2.97 -11.24
CA ARG A 67 -9.12 3.59 -10.05
C ARG A 67 -8.75 5.06 -10.01
N ARG A 68 -9.74 5.93 -9.86
CA ARG A 68 -9.53 7.36 -9.64
C ARG A 68 -8.96 7.60 -8.25
N LYS A 69 -8.02 8.53 -8.15
CA LYS A 69 -7.48 9.03 -6.89
C LYS A 69 -8.41 10.14 -6.39
N GLU A 70 -8.87 10.00 -5.15
CA GLU A 70 -9.73 10.98 -4.49
C GLU A 70 -8.99 12.31 -4.30
N ASP A 71 -7.73 12.27 -3.85
CA ASP A 71 -6.94 13.47 -3.50
C ASP A 71 -6.08 14.05 -4.62
N SER A 72 -6.33 13.73 -5.90
CA SER A 72 -5.48 14.25 -6.98
C SER A 72 -6.01 15.56 -7.57
N GLU A 73 -5.23 16.64 -7.44
CA GLU A 73 -5.50 17.93 -8.12
C GLU A 73 -5.20 17.90 -9.64
N HIS A 74 -4.75 16.77 -10.17
CA HIS A 74 -4.34 16.66 -11.57
C HIS A 74 -5.55 16.49 -12.48
N GLY A 75 -5.79 17.42 -13.41
CA GLY A 75 -6.83 17.31 -14.45
C GLY A 75 -6.50 16.41 -15.65
N ASP A 76 -5.64 15.39 -15.48
CA ASP A 76 -5.17 14.53 -16.56
C ASP A 76 -5.12 13.05 -16.11
N HIS A 77 -4.60 12.15 -16.95
CA HIS A 77 -4.43 10.71 -16.70
C HIS A 77 -3.81 10.35 -15.35
N ARG A 78 -3.03 11.25 -14.72
CA ARG A 78 -2.43 11.06 -13.40
C ARG A 78 -3.45 10.94 -12.25
N GLN A 79 -4.68 11.37 -12.50
CA GLN A 79 -5.82 11.19 -11.59
C GLN A 79 -6.24 9.72 -11.48
N TYR A 80 -5.79 8.85 -12.39
CA TYR A 80 -6.02 7.42 -12.29
C TYR A 80 -4.75 6.67 -11.87
N SER A 81 -4.95 5.56 -11.18
CA SER A 81 -3.99 4.49 -10.98
C SER A 81 -4.45 3.26 -11.76
N VAL A 82 -3.52 2.55 -12.40
CA VAL A 82 -3.82 1.30 -13.11
C VAL A 82 -3.24 0.13 -12.36
N PHE A 83 -4.03 -0.93 -12.26
CA PHE A 83 -3.65 -2.20 -11.66
C PHE A 83 -3.89 -3.33 -12.65
N ILE A 84 -3.07 -4.36 -12.57
CA ILE A 84 -3.21 -5.63 -13.25
C ILE A 84 -3.62 -6.66 -12.21
N THR A 85 -4.65 -7.46 -12.52
CA THR A 85 -5.06 -8.58 -11.66
C THR A 85 -5.60 -9.75 -12.48
N ASN A 86 -5.41 -10.97 -12.00
CA ASN A 86 -6.02 -12.19 -12.55
C ASN A 86 -7.23 -12.68 -11.72
N THR A 87 -7.70 -11.87 -10.77
CA THR A 87 -8.85 -12.19 -9.91
C THR A 87 -9.91 -11.10 -9.99
N SER A 88 -11.06 -11.35 -9.37
CA SER A 88 -12.13 -10.37 -9.30
C SER A 88 -11.64 -9.08 -8.65
N SER A 89 -12.22 -7.99 -9.08
CA SER A 89 -11.83 -6.67 -8.65
C SER A 89 -12.21 -6.35 -7.18
N ALA A 90 -12.93 -7.24 -6.49
CA ALA A 90 -13.17 -7.15 -5.05
C ALA A 90 -11.86 -7.14 -4.24
N PHE A 91 -10.82 -7.83 -4.73
CA PHE A 91 -9.50 -7.92 -4.07
C PHE A 91 -8.70 -6.60 -4.08
N LEU A 92 -9.16 -5.56 -4.76
CA LEU A 92 -8.51 -4.25 -4.73
C LEU A 92 -8.72 -3.49 -3.43
N THR A 93 -9.80 -3.79 -2.70
CA THR A 93 -9.96 -3.30 -1.33
C THR A 93 -8.84 -3.85 -0.46
N GLU A 94 -8.42 -5.10 -0.66
CA GLU A 94 -7.28 -5.67 0.07
C GLU A 94 -5.95 -5.01 -0.29
N TYR A 95 -5.82 -4.46 -1.50
CA TYR A 95 -4.62 -3.70 -1.87
C TYR A 95 -4.43 -2.44 -1.01
N ARG A 96 -5.49 -1.93 -0.36
CA ARG A 96 -5.39 -0.85 0.65
C ARG A 96 -4.51 -1.26 1.83
N TYR A 97 -4.58 -2.52 2.27
CA TYR A 97 -3.74 -3.03 3.37
C TYR A 97 -2.24 -2.96 3.05
N ARG A 98 -1.85 -2.90 1.76
CA ARG A 98 -0.44 -2.69 1.39
C ARG A 98 0.08 -1.31 1.79
N TRP A 99 -0.75 -0.27 1.66
CA TRP A 99 -0.38 1.08 2.11
C TRP A 99 -0.22 1.12 3.62
N GLU A 100 -1.03 0.34 4.35
CA GLU A 100 -0.94 0.23 5.80
C GLU A 100 0.39 -0.39 6.24
N ILE A 101 0.91 -1.38 5.51
CA ILE A 101 2.24 -1.95 5.79
C ILE A 101 3.36 -0.90 5.60
N GLU A 102 3.29 -0.09 4.54
CA GLU A 102 4.29 0.97 4.30
C GLU A 102 4.23 2.06 5.38
N SER A 103 3.02 2.48 5.75
CA SER A 103 2.77 3.42 6.84
C SER A 103 3.23 2.86 8.19
N GLY A 104 2.93 1.59 8.47
CA GLY A 104 3.38 0.89 9.66
C GLY A 104 4.90 0.80 9.75
N TYR A 105 5.56 0.43 8.65
CA TYR A 105 7.03 0.39 8.61
C TYR A 105 7.67 1.78 8.76
N ARG A 106 7.06 2.83 8.22
CA ARG A 106 7.48 4.22 8.45
C ARG A 106 7.39 4.60 9.93
N SER A 107 6.34 4.14 10.61
CA SER A 107 6.15 4.36 12.04
C SER A 107 7.17 3.56 12.88
N ILE A 108 7.42 2.30 12.55
CA ILE A 108 8.46 1.47 13.17
C ILE A 108 9.84 2.11 13.00
N LYS A 109 10.18 2.60 11.80
CA LYS A 109 11.43 3.33 11.55
C LYS A 109 11.56 4.60 12.39
N ARG A 110 10.47 5.31 12.67
CA ARG A 110 10.46 6.48 13.56
C ARG A 110 10.72 6.11 15.02
N LEU A 111 10.25 4.94 15.45
CA LEU A 111 10.48 4.42 16.81
C LEU A 111 11.85 3.76 16.97
N MET A 112 12.50 3.40 15.87
CA MET A 112 13.83 2.78 15.88
C MET A 112 14.89 3.79 16.28
N ALA A 113 15.69 3.47 17.30
CA ALA A 113 16.82 4.29 17.71
C ALA A 113 17.87 4.37 16.58
N ALA A 114 18.38 5.58 16.32
CA ALA A 114 19.44 5.78 15.34
C ALA A 114 20.77 5.23 15.89
N THR A 115 21.18 4.05 15.44
CA THR A 115 22.43 3.42 15.88
C THR A 115 23.50 3.46 14.79
N THR A 116 24.71 3.92 15.13
CA THR A 116 25.89 3.91 14.23
C THR A 116 26.65 2.58 14.27
N SER A 117 26.27 1.64 15.14
CA SER A 117 26.90 0.33 15.25
C SER A 117 26.68 -0.53 13.98
N LYS A 118 27.71 -1.29 13.60
CA LYS A 118 27.69 -2.22 12.46
C LYS A 118 27.33 -3.66 12.86
N ASP A 119 27.19 -3.91 14.16
CA ASP A 119 26.85 -5.24 14.66
C ASP A 119 25.43 -5.65 14.25
N PHE A 120 25.31 -6.86 13.69
CA PHE A 120 24.03 -7.38 13.21
C PHE A 120 23.05 -7.67 14.35
N GLY A 121 23.55 -8.24 15.46
CA GLY A 121 22.72 -8.59 16.61
C GLY A 121 22.07 -7.37 17.25
N LEU A 122 22.84 -6.28 17.41
CA LEU A 122 22.32 -5.00 17.88
C LEU A 122 21.25 -4.43 16.94
N ARG A 123 21.49 -4.41 15.61
CA ARG A 123 20.50 -3.91 14.65
C ARG A 123 19.21 -4.72 14.65
N PHE A 124 19.34 -6.05 14.72
CA PHE A 124 18.18 -6.94 14.82
C PHE A 124 17.41 -6.71 16.12
N PHE A 125 18.11 -6.54 17.24
CA PHE A 125 17.48 -6.22 18.52
C PHE A 125 16.72 -4.89 18.46
N TYR A 126 17.32 -3.82 17.95
CA TYR A 126 16.63 -2.52 17.80
C TYR A 126 15.42 -2.62 16.85
N PHE A 127 15.52 -3.42 15.80
CA PHE A 127 14.40 -3.66 14.91
C PHE A 127 13.27 -4.42 15.61
N ALA A 128 13.56 -5.54 16.27
CA ALA A 128 12.58 -6.33 17.01
C ALA A 128 11.93 -5.51 18.14
N PHE A 129 12.73 -4.71 18.86
CA PHE A 129 12.27 -3.81 19.91
C PHE A 129 11.34 -2.72 19.35
N ALA A 130 11.67 -2.13 18.19
CA ALA A 130 10.79 -1.17 17.53
C ALA A 130 9.47 -1.81 17.06
N CYS A 131 9.50 -3.06 16.59
CA CYS A 131 8.29 -3.82 16.27
C CYS A 131 7.41 -4.07 17.50
N LEU A 132 8.00 -4.38 18.66
CA LEU A 132 7.26 -4.54 19.92
C LEU A 132 6.61 -3.23 20.36
N LEU A 133 7.36 -2.13 20.37
CA LEU A 133 6.83 -0.80 20.72
C LEU A 133 5.67 -0.38 19.79
N TYR A 134 5.82 -0.61 18.48
CA TYR A 134 4.75 -0.34 17.52
C TYR A 134 3.49 -1.18 17.80
N SER A 135 3.66 -2.45 18.14
CA SER A 135 2.54 -3.35 18.46
C SER A 135 1.80 -2.90 19.72
N ILE A 136 2.53 -2.48 20.75
CA ILE A 136 1.94 -1.93 21.99
C ILE A 136 1.19 -0.63 21.69
N TRP A 137 1.82 0.31 20.96
CA TRP A 137 1.19 1.56 20.59
C TRP A 137 -0.09 1.34 19.76
N ARG A 138 -0.07 0.42 18.77
CA ARG A 138 -1.25 0.09 17.97
C ARG A 138 -2.36 -0.55 18.80
N ALA A 139 -2.02 -1.38 19.79
CA ALA A 139 -3.01 -1.94 20.72
C ALA A 139 -3.64 -0.85 21.59
N VAL A 140 -2.87 0.13 22.06
CA VAL A 140 -3.39 1.28 22.81
C VAL A 140 -4.27 2.18 21.93
N ASP A 141 -3.85 2.47 20.69
CA ASP A 141 -4.63 3.25 19.72
C ASP A 141 -5.96 2.55 19.39
N LEU A 142 -5.95 1.23 19.20
CA LEU A 142 -7.15 0.40 19.04
C LEU A 142 -8.11 0.51 20.25
N LEU A 143 -7.59 0.36 21.46
CA LEU A 143 -8.40 0.48 22.68
C LEU A 143 -9.00 1.89 22.82
N ALA A 144 -8.21 2.92 22.53
CA ALA A 144 -8.68 4.31 22.58
C ALA A 144 -9.76 4.60 21.52
N GLN A 145 -9.61 4.07 20.30
CA GLN A 145 -10.62 4.22 19.23
C GLN A 145 -11.93 3.54 19.58
N VAL A 146 -11.88 2.33 20.13
CA VAL A 146 -13.08 1.59 20.55
C VAL A 146 -13.82 2.34 21.65
N GLU A 147 -13.10 2.89 22.63
CA GLU A 147 -13.68 3.63 23.75
C GLU A 147 -14.29 4.98 23.32
N LEU A 148 -13.64 5.71 22.40
CA LEU A 148 -14.06 7.06 22.00
C LEU A 148 -15.13 7.09 20.91
N THR A 149 -15.16 6.09 20.03
CA THR A 149 -15.91 6.19 18.76
C THR A 149 -16.82 5.01 18.49
N GLY A 150 -16.68 3.89 19.21
CA GLY A 150 -17.49 2.68 18.99
C GLY A 150 -17.30 2.00 17.61
N GLU A 151 -16.60 2.64 16.68
CA GLU A 151 -16.24 2.14 15.35
C GLU A 151 -14.73 2.24 15.10
N TYR A 152 -14.20 1.31 14.31
CA TYR A 152 -12.78 1.22 13.99
C TYR A 152 -12.45 1.97 12.69
N GLU A 153 -11.91 3.18 12.81
CA GLU A 153 -11.27 3.85 11.68
C GLU A 153 -9.80 3.44 11.56
N HIS A 154 -9.40 2.97 10.37
CA HIS A 154 -8.08 2.38 10.13
C HIS A 154 -6.92 3.40 10.25
N SER A 155 -7.22 4.69 10.27
CA SER A 155 -6.23 5.76 10.47
C SER A 155 -5.97 5.94 11.97
N ALA A 156 -4.70 5.87 12.39
CA ALA A 156 -4.34 6.07 13.80
C ALA A 156 -4.72 7.50 14.22
N ILE A 157 -5.62 7.63 15.20
CA ILE A 157 -6.09 8.93 15.71
C ILE A 157 -4.95 9.58 16.50
N VAL A 158 -4.19 8.75 17.23
CA VAL A 158 -3.04 9.23 18.01
C VAL A 158 -1.78 9.09 17.16
N THR A 159 -1.55 10.03 16.24
CA THR A 159 -0.33 10.02 15.40
C THR A 159 0.94 9.96 16.28
N ALA A 160 1.95 9.19 15.86
CA ALA A 160 3.20 9.00 16.61
C ALA A 160 3.90 10.33 17.02
N ASP A 161 3.67 11.41 16.28
CA ASP A 161 4.17 12.75 16.63
C ASP A 161 3.52 13.30 17.92
N ASN A 162 2.25 13.02 18.18
CA ASN A 162 1.56 13.46 19.40
C ASN A 162 2.04 12.68 20.63
N THR A 163 2.24 11.37 20.51
CA THR A 163 2.80 10.55 21.61
C THR A 163 4.23 10.97 21.94
N LEU A 164 5.04 11.28 20.92
CA LEU A 164 6.44 11.66 21.13
C LEU A 164 6.55 13.09 21.69
N THR A 165 5.62 13.98 21.34
CA THR A 165 5.50 15.32 21.91
C THR A 165 5.03 15.25 23.37
N LEU A 166 4.06 14.39 23.70
CA LEU A 166 3.59 14.17 25.07
C LEU A 166 4.69 13.55 25.94
N LEU A 167 5.40 12.54 25.44
CA LEU A 167 6.53 11.94 26.15
C LEU A 167 7.65 12.95 26.39
N LYS A 168 8.03 13.76 25.39
CA LYS A 168 9.03 14.83 25.59
C LYS A 168 8.59 15.86 26.62
N LYS A 169 7.29 16.20 26.65
CA LYS A 169 6.72 17.15 27.62
C LYS A 169 6.73 16.61 29.05
N GLU A 170 6.51 15.31 29.21
CA GLU A 170 6.53 14.63 30.51
C GLU A 170 7.95 14.32 31.01
N THR A 171 8.87 13.91 30.11
CA THR A 171 10.23 13.49 30.52
C THR A 171 11.24 14.62 30.58
N GLY A 172 10.96 15.80 30.00
CA GLY A 172 11.81 16.99 30.14
C GLY A 172 13.24 16.89 29.56
N ILE A 173 13.55 15.86 28.79
CA ILE A 173 14.88 15.66 28.20
C ILE A 173 14.87 16.20 26.76
N GLY A 174 15.57 17.31 26.57
CA GLY A 174 15.95 17.90 25.29
C GLY A 174 17.42 17.67 25.00
#